data_AF-A0A3B9BYI2-F1
#
_entry.id   AF-A0A3B9BYI2-F1
#
_cell.length_a   1.000
_cell.length_b   1.000
_cell.length_c   1.000
_cell.angle_alpha   90.00
_cell.angle_beta   90.00
_cell.angle_gamma   90.00
#
_symmetry.space_group_name_H-M   'P 1'
#
loop_
_entity.id
_entity.type
_entity.pdbx_description
1 polymer ?
#
loop_
_entity_poly.entity_id
_entity_poly.type
_entity_poly.pdbx_seq_one_letter_code
_entity_poly.pdbx_strand_id
1 'polypeptide(L)' 'MAKRIARERKRREIQPLIQSLEQLQVIEETKKNPEAQAFLSTVAQIQHVVSKMDHAVDTMIKAEEHQLFDLLVKLLK' A
#
# COMPACT_ATOMS: atom_id res chain seq x y z
N MET A 1 -11.19 -3.19 -16.56
CA MET A 1 -11.12 -4.43 -15.76
C MET A 1 -9.96 -4.39 -14.76
N ALA A 2 -8.72 -4.18 -15.23
CA ALA A 2 -7.51 -4.09 -14.38
C ALA A 2 -7.65 -3.12 -13.19
N LYS A 3 -8.14 -1.89 -13.42
CA LYS A 3 -8.43 -0.90 -12.37
C LYS A 3 -9.33 -1.39 -11.24
N ARG A 4 -10.43 -2.09 -11.59
CA ARG A 4 -11.39 -2.61 -10.60
C ARG A 4 -10.76 -3.72 -9.77
N ILE A 5 -10.00 -4.60 -10.43
CA ILE A 5 -9.25 -5.66 -9.77
C ILE A 5 -8.20 -5.04 -8.82
N ALA A 6 -7.43 -4.05 -9.27
CA ALA A 6 -6.41 -3.38 -8.46
C ALA A 6 -7.02 -2.70 -7.22
N ARG A 7 -8.14 -1.98 -7.37
CA ARG A 7 -8.87 -1.41 -6.22
C ARG A 7 -9.35 -2.48 -5.24
N GLU A 8 -9.87 -3.60 -5.75
CA GLU A 8 -10.39 -4.66 -4.89
C GLU A 8 -9.26 -5.41 -4.17
N ARG A 9 -8.13 -5.67 -4.82
CA ARG A 9 -6.93 -6.26 -4.18
C ARG A 9 -6.33 -5.31 -3.15
N LYS A 10 -6.27 -4.01 -3.45
CA LYS A 10 -5.86 -3.00 -2.47
C LYS A 10 -6.73 -3.04 -1.22
N ARG A 11 -8.06 -3.10 -1.39
CA ARG A 11 -9.05 -3.18 -0.29
C ARG A 11 -8.97 -4.49 0.50
N ARG A 12 -8.82 -5.64 -0.18
CA ARG A 12 -8.92 -6.97 0.44
C ARG A 12 -7.61 -7.56 0.93
N GLU A 13 -6.48 -7.09 0.40
CA GLU A 13 -5.16 -7.70 0.65
C GLU A 13 -4.18 -6.68 1.21
N ILE A 14 -3.97 -5.56 0.53
CA ILE A 14 -2.93 -4.58 0.90
C ILE A 14 -3.29 -3.83 2.19
N GLN A 15 -4.48 -3.23 2.26
CA GLN A 15 -4.91 -2.48 3.45
C GLN A 15 -4.99 -3.35 4.71
N PRO A 16 -5.57 -4.58 4.67
CA PRO A 16 -5.56 -5.46 5.83
C PRO A 16 -4.14 -5.86 6.27
N LEU A 17 -3.22 -6.08 5.31
CA LEU A 17 -1.84 -6.40 5.63
C LEU A 17 -1.13 -5.25 6.34
N ILE A 18 -1.33 -4.00 5.90
CA ILE A 18 -0.77 -2.82 6.57
C ILE A 18 -1.25 -2.76 8.03
N GLN A 19 -2.55 -2.95 8.27
CA GLN A 19 -3.13 -2.97 9.61
C GLN A 19 -2.54 -4.07 10.49
N SER A 20 -2.35 -5.27 9.95
CA SER A 20 -1.69 -6.37 10.68
C SER A 20 -0.24 -6.02 11.04
N LEU A 21 0.52 -5.38 10.13
CA LEU A 21 1.90 -4.99 10.39
C LEU A 21 2.00 -3.87 11.45
N GLU A 22 1.05 -2.95 11.50
CA GLU A 22 0.97 -1.92 12.55
C GLU A 22 0.74 -2.53 13.93
N GLN A 23 -0.12 -3.55 14.02
CA GLN A 23 -0.37 -4.26 15.28
C GLN A 23 0.88 -4.98 15.80
N LEU A 24 1.70 -5.52 14.90
CA LEU A 24 2.95 -6.20 15.26
C LEU A 24 4.04 -5.25 15.78
N GLN A 25 3.88 -3.94 15.60
CA GLN A 25 4.83 -2.94 16.10
C GLN A 25 4.60 -2.53 17.56
N VAL A 26 3.53 -3.01 18.18
CA VAL A 26 3.21 -2.72 19.58
C VAL A 26 3.94 -3.71 20.48
N ILE A 27 5.22 -3.44 20.77
CA ILE A 27 6.00 -4.17 21.78
C ILE A 27 6.48 -3.18 22.83
N GLU A 28 6.05 -3.36 24.08
CA GLU A 28 6.40 -2.46 25.20
C GLU A 28 7.87 -2.62 25.64
N GLU A 29 8.50 -3.78 25.39
CA GLU A 29 9.84 -4.13 25.89
C GLU A 29 11.00 -3.86 24.91
N THR A 30 10.89 -2.83 24.07
CA THR A 30 11.80 -2.59 22.93
C THR A 30 13.20 -2.12 23.28
N LYS A 31 13.39 -1.47 24.43
CA LYS A 31 14.67 -0.79 24.72
C LYS A 31 15.77 -1.72 25.23
N LYS A 32 15.45 -2.97 25.61
CA LYS A 32 16.41 -3.85 26.29
C LYS A 32 16.59 -5.24 25.65
N ASN A 33 15.76 -5.63 24.69
CA ASN A 33 15.86 -6.93 24.03
C ASN A 33 16.31 -6.79 22.55
N PRO A 34 17.53 -7.21 22.19
CA PRO A 34 18.03 -7.16 20.81
C PRO A 34 17.20 -7.95 19.80
N GLU A 35 16.62 -9.10 20.19
CA GLU A 35 15.77 -9.90 19.30
C GLU A 35 14.47 -9.18 18.98
N ALA A 36 13.87 -8.51 19.98
CA ALA A 36 12.68 -7.67 19.78
C ALA A 36 12.98 -6.50 18.82
N GLN A 37 14.16 -5.89 18.92
CA GLN A 37 14.58 -4.83 17.99
C GLN A 37 14.74 -5.34 16.56
N ALA A 38 15.38 -6.51 16.37
CA ALA A 38 15.55 -7.11 15.06
C ALA A 38 14.21 -7.49 14.42
N PHE A 39 13.28 -8.04 15.21
CA PHE A 39 11.92 -8.33 14.78
C PHE A 39 11.21 -7.06 14.29
N LEU A 40 11.18 -6.00 15.11
CA LEU A 40 10.51 -4.75 14.76
C LEU A 40 11.12 -4.06 13.54
N SER A 41 12.44 -4.09 13.41
CA SER A 41 13.12 -3.59 12.21
C SER A 41 12.66 -4.32 10.96
N THR A 42 12.50 -5.65 11.03
CA THR A 42 12.02 -6.46 9.91
C THR A 42 10.56 -6.15 9.58
N VAL A 43 9.68 -6.08 10.59
CA VAL A 43 8.27 -5.71 10.43
C VAL A 43 8.15 -4.32 9.79
N ALA A 44 8.93 -3.35 10.25
CA ALA A 44 8.95 -1.99 9.71
C ALA A 44 9.40 -1.95 8.24
N GLN A 45 10.42 -2.73 7.87
CA GLN A 45 10.87 -2.85 6.48
C GLN A 45 9.78 -3.43 5.58
N ILE A 46 9.07 -4.46 6.03
CA ILE A 46 7.95 -5.04 5.29
C ILE A 46 6.83 -4.00 5.12
N GLN A 47 6.43 -3.31 6.19
CA GLN A 47 5.39 -2.27 6.12
C GLN A 47 5.76 -1.16 5.13
N HIS A 48 7.04 -0.75 5.10
CA HIS A 48 7.51 0.25 4.16
C HIS A 48 7.36 -0.20 2.69
N VAL A 49 7.67 -1.46 2.38
CA VAL A 49 7.47 -2.01 1.03
C VAL A 49 5.98 -2.06 0.67
N VAL A 50 5.14 -2.58 1.56
CA VAL A 50 3.70 -2.70 1.34
C VAL A 50 3.06 -1.32 1.14
N SER A 51 3.47 -0.31 1.91
CA SER A 51 2.98 1.07 1.79
C SER A 51 3.38 1.70 0.45
N LYS A 52 4.59 1.43 -0.05
CA LYS A 52 4.99 1.85 -1.40
C LYS A 52 4.15 1.21 -2.49
N MET A 53 3.81 -0.08 -2.34
CA MET A 53 2.91 -0.75 -3.27
C MET A 53 1.50 -0.15 -3.24
N ASP A 54 0.99 0.18 -2.05
CA ASP A 54 -0.30 0.84 -1.86
C ASP A 54 -0.39 2.17 -2.63
N HIS A 55 0.65 3.00 -2.51
CA HIS A 55 0.77 4.27 -3.23
C HIS A 55 0.98 4.10 -4.74
N ALA A 56 1.73 3.08 -5.16
CA ALA A 56 1.94 2.78 -6.58
C ALA A 56 0.60 2.41 -7.26
N VAL A 57 -0.24 1.63 -6.58
CA VAL A 57 -1.59 1.28 -7.07
C VAL A 57 -2.46 2.54 -7.23
N ASP A 58 -2.45 3.47 -6.26
CA ASP A 58 -3.19 4.74 -6.39
C ASP A 58 -2.70 5.59 -7.55
N THR A 59 -1.38 5.66 -7.72
CA THR A 59 -0.76 6.45 -8.80
C THR A 59 -1.14 5.88 -10.16
N MET A 60 -1.08 4.57 -10.32
CA MET A 60 -1.50 3.87 -11.54
C MET A 60 -2.98 4.12 -11.86
N ILE A 61 -3.86 4.02 -10.85
CA ILE A 61 -5.29 4.28 -10.98
C ILE A 61 -5.57 5.71 -11.47
N LYS A 62 -4.86 6.70 -10.93
CA LYS A 62 -5.00 8.11 -11.31
C LYS A 62 -4.47 8.38 -12.72
N ALA A 63 -3.33 7.80 -13.08
CA ALA A 63 -2.76 7.94 -14.42
C ALA A 63 -3.72 7.42 -15.50
N GLU A 64 -4.37 6.27 -15.27
CA GLU A 64 -5.42 5.77 -16.16
C GLU A 64 -6.64 6.72 -16.25
N GLU A 65 -7.01 7.40 -15.16
CA GLU A 65 -8.11 8.40 -15.17
C GLU A 65 -7.78 9.60 -16.06
N HIS A 66 -6.55 10.11 -15.99
CA HIS A 66 -6.10 11.21 -16.86
C HIS A 66 -6.11 10.81 -18.34
N GLN A 67 -5.63 9.61 -18.68
CA GLN A 67 -5.65 9.12 -20.06
C GLN A 67 -7.09 8.99 -20.60
N LEU A 68 -8.03 8.50 -19.79
CA LEU A 68 -9.44 8.41 -20.17
C LEU A 68 -10.07 9.79 -20.38
N PHE A 69 -9.76 10.74 -19.50
CA PHE A 69 -10.24 12.12 -19.63
C PHE A 69 -9.74 12.77 -20.93
N ASP A 70 -8.47 12.59 -21.28
CA ASP A 70 -7.90 13.10 -22.53
C ASP A 70 -8.60 12.52 -23.78
N LEU A 71 -8.95 11.24 -23.74
CA LEU A 71 -9.72 10.60 -24.83
C LEU A 71 -11.13 11.18 -24.95
N LEU A 72 -11.81 11.45 -23.83
CA LEU A 72 -13.13 12.07 -23.83
C LEU A 72 -13.09 13.50 -24.37
N VAL A 73 -12.11 14.31 -23.95
CA VAL A 73 -11.93 15.67 -24.47
C VAL A 73 -11.66 15.66 -25.97
N LYS A 74 -10.89 14.68 -26.48
CA LYS A 74 -10.66 14.51 -27.93
C LYS A 74 -11.92 14.12 -28.71
N LEU A 75 -12.86 13.42 -28.09
CA LEU A 75 -14.14 13.05 -28.72
C LEU A 75 -15.16 14.19 -28.75
N LEU A 76 -15.00 15.18 -27.87
CA LEU A 76 -15.86 16.37 -27.81
C LEU A 76 -15.34 17.52 -28.70
N LYS A 77 -14.12 17.40 -29.23
CA LYS A 77 -13.54 18.29 -30.25
C LYS A 77 -13.91 17.80 -31.65
#